data_AF-A0A7L3HLS4-F1
#
_entry.id   AF-A0A7L3HLS4-F1
#
_cell.length_a   1.000
_cell.length_b   1.000
_cell.length_c   1.000
_cell.angle_alpha   90.00
_cell.angle_beta   90.00
_cell.angle_gamma   90.00
#
_symmetry.space_group_name_H-M   'P 1'
#
loop_
_entity.id
_entity.type
_entity.pdbx_description
1 polymer ?
#
loop_
_entity_poly.entity_id
_entity_poly.type
_entity_poly.pdbx_seq_one_letter_code
_entity_poly.pdbx_strand_id
1 'polypeptide(L)'
;PGLSYRWLLNEFPNFIPADGRRFISQTTGNLYIAKTEASDLGNYSCFATSHMDFITKSVFSKFSRLSLAAEGQCSWIFPPSIKARFPADTYALAGQVVTLECFAFGK
;
A
#
# COMPACT_ATOMS: atom_id res chain seq x y z
N PRO A 1 -5.78 3.72 -19.62
CA PRO A 1 -4.44 4.02 -19.08
C PRO A 1 -4.48 4.08 -17.55
N GLY A 2 -3.97 3.04 -16.89
CA GLY A 2 -3.90 2.97 -15.43
C GLY A 2 -2.46 3.13 -14.95
N LEU A 3 -2.29 3.83 -13.83
CA LEU A 3 -1.05 3.75 -13.07
C LEU A 3 -1.08 2.44 -12.26
N SER A 4 0.09 1.84 -12.08
CA SER A 4 0.31 0.77 -11.12
C SER A 4 1.26 1.26 -10.04
N TYR A 5 0.98 0.89 -8.79
CA TYR A 5 1.68 1.43 -7.64
C TYR A 5 2.41 0.32 -6.89
N ARG A 6 3.64 0.62 -6.51
CA ARG A 6 4.49 -0.18 -5.62
C ARG A 6 5.14 0.75 -4.60
N TRP A 7 5.78 0.18 -3.59
CA TRP A 7 6.52 0.96 -2.61
C TRP A 7 7.94 0.42 -2.44
N LEU A 8 8.86 1.33 -2.19
CA LEU A 8 10.27 1.06 -1.91
C LEU A 8 10.56 1.27 -0.43
N LEU A 9 11.46 0.45 0.12
CA LEU A 9 12.00 0.60 1.47
C LEU A 9 13.50 0.92 1.38
N ASN A 10 13.89 2.07 1.94
CA ASN A 10 15.23 2.65 2.02
C ASN A 10 15.87 3.05 0.68
N GLU A 11 15.81 2.18 -0.33
CA GLU A 11 16.50 2.39 -1.60
C GLU A 11 15.82 1.65 -2.76
N PHE A 12 16.16 2.04 -3.99
CA PHE A 12 15.74 1.33 -5.19
C PHE A 12 16.75 0.22 -5.51
N PRO A 13 16.34 -1.01 -5.91
CA PRO A 13 14.97 -1.48 -6.16
C PRO A 13 14.40 -2.34 -5.02
N ASN A 14 14.52 -1.92 -3.76
CA ASN A 14 14.02 -2.70 -2.62
C ASN A 14 12.49 -2.54 -2.47
N PHE A 15 11.73 -3.32 -3.23
CA PHE A 15 10.28 -3.27 -3.22
C PHE A 15 9.67 -3.98 -2.00
N ILE A 16 8.67 -3.35 -1.41
CA ILE A 16 7.87 -3.94 -0.34
C ILE A 16 6.93 -4.99 -0.95
N PRO A 17 6.99 -6.25 -0.49
CA PRO A 17 6.07 -7.27 -0.98
C PRO A 17 4.65 -6.96 -0.48
N ALA A 18 3.66 -7.23 -1.33
CA ALA A 18 2.29 -7.35 -0.87
C ALA A 18 2.17 -8.67 -0.10
N ASP A 19 2.00 -8.57 1.21
CA ASP A 19 1.75 -9.71 2.09
C ASP A 19 0.49 -9.45 2.93
N GLY A 20 0.06 -10.43 3.72
CA GLY A 20 -1.14 -10.25 4.56
C GLY A 20 -1.04 -9.09 5.57
N ARG A 21 0.17 -8.57 5.83
CA ARG A 21 0.43 -7.46 6.76
C ARG A 21 0.60 -6.12 6.03
N ARG A 22 0.99 -6.11 4.77
CA ARG A 22 1.36 -4.93 3.98
C ARG A 22 0.60 -4.94 2.66
N PHE A 23 -0.20 -3.91 2.43
CA PHE A 23 -1.06 -3.77 1.28
C PHE A 23 -0.82 -2.44 0.58
N ILE A 24 -0.79 -2.45 -0.76
CA ILE A 24 -0.61 -1.25 -1.59
C ILE A 24 -1.85 -1.10 -2.45
N SER A 25 -2.61 -0.03 -2.19
CA SER A 25 -3.82 0.27 -2.96
C SER A 25 -3.44 0.67 -4.39
N GLN A 26 -3.98 -0.03 -5.38
CA GLN A 26 -3.83 0.35 -6.79
C GLN A 26 -4.76 1.51 -7.17
N THR A 27 -5.78 1.79 -6.35
CA THR A 27 -6.69 2.92 -6.54
C THR A 27 -6.07 4.25 -6.07
N THR A 28 -5.37 4.24 -4.94
CA THR A 28 -4.84 5.48 -4.30
C THR A 28 -3.32 5.59 -4.31
N GLY A 29 -2.61 4.48 -4.51
CA GLY A 29 -1.16 4.42 -4.36
C GLY A 29 -0.66 4.40 -2.91
N ASN A 30 -1.55 4.37 -1.92
CA ASN A 30 -1.16 4.34 -0.49
C ASN A 30 -0.67 2.96 -0.06
N LEU A 31 0.36 2.95 0.80
CA LEU A 31 0.82 1.77 1.53
C LEU A 31 0.12 1.69 2.89
N TYR A 32 -0.45 0.53 3.17
CA TYR A 32 -1.10 0.17 4.42
C TYR A 32 -0.28 -0.92 5.10
N ILE A 33 0.02 -0.73 6.39
CA ILE A 33 0.71 -1.72 7.22
C ILE A 33 -0.24 -2.06 8.38
N ALA A 34 -0.79 -3.27 8.39
CA ALA A 34 -1.83 -3.70 9.34
C ALA A 34 -1.37 -3.60 10.80
N LYS A 35 -0.10 -3.96 11.03
CA LYS A 35 0.61 -3.81 12.29
C LYS A 35 2.08 -3.48 12.01
N THR A 36 2.56 -2.40 12.61
CA THR A 36 3.96 -2.00 12.52
C THR A 36 4.83 -2.83 13.45
N GLU A 37 6.00 -3.21 12.96
CA GLU A 37 7.04 -3.96 13.67
C GLU A 37 8.36 -3.19 13.65
N ALA A 38 9.31 -3.55 14.51
CA ALA A 38 10.63 -2.90 14.54
C ALA A 38 11.36 -2.99 13.19
N SER A 39 11.09 -4.03 12.41
CA SER A 39 11.61 -4.25 11.06
C SER A 39 11.07 -3.27 10.01
N ASP A 40 9.98 -2.55 10.31
CA ASP A 40 9.41 -1.52 9.43
C ASP A 40 10.07 -0.15 9.61
N LEU A 41 11.07 -0.02 10.48
CA LEU A 41 11.85 1.22 10.55
C LEU A 41 12.61 1.44 9.25
N GLY A 42 12.41 2.61 8.63
CA GLY A 42 13.09 2.93 7.38
C GLY A 42 12.48 4.12 6.67
N ASN A 43 12.95 4.35 5.45
CA ASN A 43 12.43 5.39 4.59
C ASN A 43 11.59 4.79 3.46
N TYR A 44 10.39 5.29 3.27
CA TYR A 44 9.43 4.75 2.32
C TYR A 44 9.26 5.69 1.13
N SER A 45 9.24 5.15 -0.09
CA SER A 45 8.98 5.91 -1.31
C SER A 45 7.92 5.22 -2.16
N CYS A 46 6.96 6.00 -2.67
CA CYS A 46 5.95 5.50 -3.60
C CYS A 46 6.55 5.39 -5.00
N PHE A 47 6.37 4.25 -5.65
CA PHE A 47 6.83 3.95 -7.00
C PHE A 47 5.62 3.79 -7.92
N ALA A 48 5.42 4.73 -8.84
CA ALA A 48 4.30 4.72 -9.78
C ALA A 48 4.80 4.37 -11.19
N THR A 49 4.12 3.42 -11.84
CA THR A 49 4.42 2.98 -13.20
C THR A 49 3.21 3.21 -14.09
N SER A 50 3.40 4.00 -15.16
CA SER A 50 2.44 4.16 -16.23
C SER A 50 2.70 3.14 -17.33
N HIS A 51 1.64 2.43 -17.72
CA HIS A 51 1.62 1.51 -18.86
C HIS A 51 0.77 2.13 -19.98
N MET A 52 1.40 2.45 -21.10
CA MET A 52 0.72 2.97 -22.29
C MET A 52 1.23 2.19 -23.51
N ASP A 53 0.40 1.31 -24.04
CA ASP A 53 0.73 0.35 -25.10
C ASP A 53 2.01 -0.44 -24.79
N PHE A 54 3.10 -0.18 -25.51
CA PHE A 54 4.41 -0.84 -25.31
C PHE A 54 5.39 0.02 -24.50
N ILE A 55 4.97 1.20 -24.05
CA ILE A 55 5.83 2.15 -23.32
C ILE A 55 5.52 2.03 -21.83
N THR A 56 6.54 1.66 -21.06
CA THR A 56 6.51 1.67 -19.60
C THR A 56 7.37 2.80 -19.08
N LYS A 57 6.78 3.72 -18.30
CA LYS A 57 7.53 4.77 -17.59
C LYS A 57 7.25 4.68 -16.10
N SER A 58 8.31 4.76 -15.29
CA SER A 58 8.20 4.72 -13.83
C SER A 58 8.85 5.92 -13.18
N VAL A 59 8.26 6.38 -12.09
CA VAL A 59 8.78 7.47 -11.23
C VAL A 59 8.63 7.07 -9.78
N PHE A 60 9.48 7.61 -8.92
CA PHE A 60 9.37 7.43 -7.47
C PHE A 60 9.40 8.75 -6.73
N SER A 61 8.70 8.82 -5.60
CA SER A 61 8.63 10.02 -4.77
C SER A 61 9.94 10.22 -3.99
N LYS A 62 10.05 11.37 -3.31
CA LYS A 62 11.02 11.51 -2.23
C LYS A 62 10.73 10.46 -1.14
N PHE A 63 11.79 10.04 -0.46
CA PHE A 63 11.72 9.11 0.65
C PHE A 63 11.20 9.79 1.92
N SER A 64 10.23 9.17 2.59
CA SER A 64 9.62 9.65 3.84
C SER A 64 9.97 8.69 4.98
N ARG A 65 10.49 9.22 6.09
CA ARG A 65 10.98 8.39 7.21
C ARG A 65 9.83 7.93 8.10
N LEU A 66 9.76 6.62 8.36
CA LEU A 66 8.91 6.02 9.39
C LEU A 66 9.76 5.76 10.65
N SER A 67 9.36 6.37 11.75
CA SER A 67 9.91 6.14 13.08
C SER A 67 8.84 5.58 14.01
N LEU A 68 9.20 4.64 14.87
CA LEU A 68 8.31 4.12 15.90
C LEU A 68 8.48 4.95 17.17
N ALA A 69 7.37 5.40 17.75
CA ALA A 69 7.39 6.00 19.08
C ALA A 69 7.76 4.91 20.10
N ALA A 70 8.63 5.27 21.05
CA ALA A 70 8.97 4.43 22.19
C ALA A 70 7.82 4.46 23.22
N GLU A 71 6.64 3.99 22.83
CA GLU A 71 5.60 3.66 23.79
C GLU A 71 5.75 2.19 24.13
N GLY A 72 6.09 1.94 25.41
CA GLY A 72 6.39 0.61 25.93
C GLY A 72 5.37 -0.40 25.43
N GLN A 73 5.86 -1.41 24.69
CA GLN A 73 5.09 -2.51 24.10
C GLN A 73 3.59 -2.29 24.17
N CYS A 74 3.06 -1.47 23.26
CA CYS A 74 1.63 -1.34 23.07
C CYS A 74 1.11 -2.66 22.47
N SER A 75 1.15 -3.75 23.24
CA SER A 75 0.60 -5.07 22.92
C SER A 75 -0.93 -5.08 23.07
N TRP A 76 -1.55 -3.93 22.84
CA TRP A 76 -2.98 -3.78 22.81
C TRP A 76 -3.46 -4.42 21.51
N ILE A 77 -4.13 -5.55 21.69
CA ILE A 77 -4.84 -6.24 20.62
C ILE A 77 -6.11 -5.40 20.39
N PHE A 78 -6.19 -4.76 19.23
CA PHE A 78 -7.36 -4.00 18.83
C PHE A 78 -8.12 -4.78 17.77
N PRO A 79 -9.46 -4.76 17.82
CA PRO A 79 -10.27 -5.40 16.79
C PRO A 79 -9.94 -4.81 15.41
N PRO A 80 -10.02 -5.62 14.34
CA PRO A 80 -9.67 -5.16 13.01
C PRO A 80 -10.55 -3.98 12.58
N SER A 81 -9.90 -2.88 12.20
CA SER A 81 -10.54 -1.67 11.68
C SER A 81 -10.21 -1.53 10.20
N ILE A 82 -11.23 -1.61 9.34
CA ILE A 82 -11.08 -1.43 7.89
C ILE A 82 -10.66 0.02 7.57
N LYS A 83 -9.54 0.18 6.85
CA LYS A 83 -8.96 1.46 6.42
C LYS A 83 -8.98 1.65 4.91
N ALA A 84 -8.72 0.62 4.12
CA ALA A 84 -8.97 0.64 2.68
C ALA A 84 -10.35 0.03 2.41
N ARG A 85 -11.19 0.73 1.66
CA ARG A 85 -12.55 0.32 1.31
C ARG A 85 -12.77 0.53 -0.18
N PHE A 86 -13.67 -0.26 -0.74
CA PHE A 86 -14.22 -0.01 -2.06
C PHE A 86 -15.38 1.01 -1.97
N PRO A 87 -15.75 1.67 -3.09
CA PRO A 87 -16.88 2.60 -3.14
C PRO A 87 -18.21 1.94 -2.72
N ALA A 88 -19.12 2.72 -2.13
CA ALA A 88 -20.43 2.21 -1.71
C ALA A 88 -21.23 1.62 -2.89
N ASP A 89 -21.18 2.30 -4.03
CA ASP A 89 -21.78 1.85 -5.29
C ASP A 89 -20.67 1.64 -6.33
N THR A 90 -20.65 0.46 -6.96
CA THR A 90 -19.73 0.13 -8.06
C THR A 90 -20.53 -0.34 -9.27
N TYR A 91 -20.36 0.34 -10.40
CA TYR A 91 -21.06 0.03 -11.65
C TYR A 91 -20.08 -0.64 -12.63
N ALA A 92 -20.54 -1.67 -13.33
CA ALA A 92 -19.76 -2.42 -14.29
C ALA A 92 -20.62 -2.88 -15.47
N LEU A 93 -20.04 -2.93 -16.66
CA LEU A 93 -20.66 -3.50 -17.85
C LEU A 93 -20.51 -5.02 -17.84
N ALA A 94 -21.42 -5.72 -18.53
CA ALA A 94 -21.34 -7.16 -18.71
C ALA A 94 -20.01 -7.55 -19.38
N GLY A 95 -19.27 -8.47 -18.76
CA GLY A 95 -17.95 -8.93 -19.23
C GLY A 95 -16.77 -8.07 -18.79
N GLN A 96 -16.96 -6.97 -18.05
CA GLN A 96 -15.86 -6.23 -17.43
C GLN A 96 -15.32 -6.93 -16.18
N VAL A 97 -14.00 -6.89 -16.02
CA VAL A 97 -13.32 -7.31 -14.80
C VAL A 97 -13.23 -6.12 -13.85
N VAL A 98 -13.70 -6.30 -12.62
CA VAL A 98 -13.66 -5.27 -11.56
C VAL A 98 -12.84 -5.79 -10.39
N THR A 99 -11.95 -4.96 -9.89
CA THR A 99 -11.15 -5.25 -8.69
C THR A 99 -11.62 -4.36 -7.55
N LEU A 100 -12.03 -4.96 -6.44
CA LEU A 100 -12.42 -4.25 -5.21
C LEU A 100 -11.35 -4.43 -4.14
N GLU A 101 -11.00 -3.35 -3.45
CA GLU A 101 -9.95 -3.35 -2.43
C GLU A 101 -10.56 -3.25 -1.01
N CYS A 102 -10.07 -4.08 -0.08
CA CYS A 102 -10.42 -4.02 1.33
C CYS A 102 -9.21 -4.41 2.19
N PHE A 103 -8.83 -3.53 3.13
CA PHE A 103 -7.70 -3.79 4.03
C PHE A 103 -7.93 -3.16 5.41
N ALA A 104 -7.51 -3.85 6.47
CA ALA A 104 -7.76 -3.47 7.85
C ALA A 104 -6.46 -3.36 8.68
N PHE A 105 -6.48 -2.50 9.68
CA PHE A 105 -5.47 -2.45 10.75
C PHE A 105 -5.95 -3.27 11.93
N GLY A 106 -5.05 -3.99 12.60
CA GLY A 106 -5.40 -4.82 13.76
C GLY A 106 -4.48 -6.04 13.94
N LYS A 107 -4.61 -6.69 15.08
CA LYS A 107 -4.00 -8.00 15.38
C LYS A 107 -5.07 -8.94 15.91
#